data_AF-A0A9D7KFV9-F1
#
_entry.id   AF-A0A9D7KFV9-F1
#
_cell.length_a   1.000
_cell.length_b   1.000
_cell.length_c   1.000
_cell.angle_alpha   90.00
_cell.angle_beta   90.00
_cell.angle_gamma   90.00
#
_symmetry.space_group_name_H-M   'P 1'
#
loop_
_entity.id
_entity.type
_entity.pdbx_description
1 polymer ?
#
loop_
_entity_poly.entity_id
_entity_poly.type
_entity_poly.pdbx_seq_one_letter_code
_entity_poly.pdbx_strand_id
1 'polypeptide(L)'
;MGQTDSDNRLIKVYNLCHVTDIDSSELAEWGKNYLSVNLRDEKTLIKYLNFNKHEIKFTGNFFEDLLDWKNQDTDTFKKLLDLMKDVEENPFTGGLGKTESLKYSDRASKRITHGDRLIYSLHNNVVTFFECKSHYGDH
;
A
#
# COMPACT_ATOMS: atom_id res chain seq x y z
N MET A 1 37.19 -15.98 14.22
CA MET A 1 36.49 -15.24 15.29
C MET A 1 35.73 -14.13 14.58
N GLY A 2 34.48 -14.39 14.23
CA GLY A 2 33.70 -13.57 13.30
C GLY A 2 33.24 -12.28 13.96
N GLN A 3 33.54 -11.15 13.32
CA GLN A 3 32.84 -9.89 13.55
C GLN A 3 31.48 -10.01 12.87
N THR A 4 30.41 -9.90 13.64
CA THR A 4 29.06 -9.68 13.12
C THR A 4 28.81 -8.19 13.15
N ASP A 5 28.94 -7.54 11.99
CA ASP A 5 28.48 -6.18 11.78
C ASP A 5 26.96 -6.14 11.93
N SER A 6 26.53 -5.33 12.89
CA SER A 6 25.15 -4.95 13.11
C SER A 6 24.65 -4.18 11.89
N ASP A 7 23.73 -4.77 11.13
CA ASP A 7 23.06 -4.15 9.99
C ASP A 7 22.20 -2.97 10.48
N ASN A 8 22.85 -1.80 10.54
CA ASN A 8 22.28 -0.52 10.90
C ASN A 8 21.39 -0.06 9.75
N ARG A 9 20.15 -0.57 9.68
CA ARG A 9 19.13 -0.03 8.79
C ARG A 9 18.82 1.40 9.21
N LEU A 10 19.46 2.34 8.52
CA LEU A 10 19.15 3.76 8.53
C LEU A 10 17.68 3.96 8.17
N ILE A 11 16.82 4.06 9.19
CA ILE A 11 15.47 4.60 9.03
C ILE A 11 15.64 6.12 8.87
N LYS A 12 15.69 6.60 7.62
CA LYS A 12 15.59 8.03 7.34
C LYS A 12 14.15 8.48 7.65
N VAL A 13 13.97 9.10 8.82
CA VAL A 13 12.75 9.83 9.16
C VAL A 13 12.89 11.24 8.59
N TYR A 14 12.11 11.59 7.56
CA TYR A 14 12.08 12.95 7.04
C TYR A 14 11.28 13.83 8.01
N ASN A 15 12.01 14.66 8.75
CA ASN A 15 11.43 15.59 9.69
C ASN A 15 10.95 16.82 8.90
N LEU A 16 9.67 16.86 8.52
CA LEU A 16 9.03 17.90 7.69
C LEU A 16 8.92 19.28 8.39
N CYS A 17 9.89 19.66 9.22
CA CYS A 17 9.83 20.85 10.08
C CYS A 17 10.72 22.01 9.62
N HIS A 18 11.47 21.88 8.52
CA HIS A 18 12.29 22.99 7.99
C HIS A 18 11.86 23.41 6.58
N VAL A 19 11.65 24.71 6.39
CA VAL A 19 11.16 25.30 5.11
C VAL A 19 12.07 25.01 3.92
N THR A 20 13.33 24.64 4.18
CA THR A 20 14.36 24.30 3.20
C THR A 20 14.27 22.88 2.66
N ASP A 21 13.49 21.99 3.29
CA ASP A 21 13.32 20.60 2.84
C ASP A 21 12.41 20.51 1.61
N ILE A 22 11.60 21.55 1.36
CA ILE A 22 10.72 21.71 0.18
C ILE A 22 11.50 21.70 -1.14
N ASP A 23 12.76 22.17 -1.13
CA ASP A 23 13.59 22.26 -2.33
C ASP A 23 14.53 21.06 -2.53
N SER A 24 14.50 20.06 -1.63
CA SER A 24 15.36 18.88 -1.82
C SER A 24 14.85 18.04 -3.00
N SER A 25 15.79 17.56 -3.83
CA SER A 25 15.46 16.65 -4.94
C SER A 25 14.77 15.38 -4.44
N GLU A 26 15.09 14.94 -3.22
CA GLU A 26 14.47 13.79 -2.54
C GLU A 26 12.98 14.08 -2.22
N LEU A 27 12.63 15.29 -1.76
CA LEU A 27 11.24 15.70 -1.51
C LEU A 27 10.47 16.04 -2.79
N ALA A 28 11.14 16.57 -3.82
CA ALA A 28 10.54 16.80 -5.14
C ALA A 28 10.28 15.49 -5.89
N GLU A 29 11.15 14.49 -5.73
CA GLU A 29 10.98 13.14 -6.27
C GLU A 29 9.93 12.36 -5.48
N TRP A 30 9.91 12.49 -4.15
CA TRP A 30 8.80 12.05 -3.31
C TRP A 30 7.49 12.73 -3.75
N GLY A 31 7.49 14.05 -3.93
CA GLY A 31 6.34 14.82 -4.41
C GLY A 31 5.87 14.37 -5.78
N LYS A 32 6.76 14.15 -6.75
CA LYS A 32 6.38 13.60 -8.08
C LYS A 32 5.84 12.18 -7.98
N ASN A 33 6.44 11.33 -7.14
CA ASN A 33 6.06 9.92 -6.99
C ASN A 33 4.79 9.72 -6.16
N TYR A 34 4.39 10.67 -5.30
CA TYR A 34 3.24 10.56 -4.41
C TYR A 34 2.12 11.58 -4.72
N LEU A 35 2.44 12.80 -5.20
CA LEU A 35 1.45 13.82 -5.59
C LEU A 35 0.99 13.68 -7.04
N SER A 36 1.70 12.93 -7.89
CA SER A 36 1.39 12.78 -9.32
C SER A 36 1.52 11.34 -9.80
N VAL A 37 1.01 10.37 -9.03
CA VAL A 37 1.00 8.98 -9.50
C VAL A 37 0.07 8.86 -10.71
N ASN A 38 0.65 8.90 -11.90
CA ASN A 38 -0.06 8.67 -13.14
C ASN A 38 -0.27 7.17 -13.34
N LEU A 39 -0.98 6.54 -12.39
CA LEU A 39 -1.34 5.13 -12.44
C LEU A 39 -2.32 4.91 -13.58
N ARG A 40 -1.85 4.26 -14.65
CA ARG A 40 -2.62 3.93 -15.86
C ARG A 40 -2.75 2.42 -16.07
N ASP A 41 -1.85 1.65 -15.48
CA ASP A 41 -1.73 0.21 -15.63
C ASP A 41 -1.15 -0.46 -14.37
N GLU A 42 -1.36 -1.77 -14.25
CA GLU A 42 -0.87 -2.59 -13.14
C GLU A 42 0.66 -2.56 -13.01
N LYS A 43 1.37 -2.48 -14.14
CA LYS A 43 2.84 -2.47 -14.15
C LYS A 43 3.39 -1.26 -13.41
N THR A 44 2.76 -0.11 -13.59
CA THR A 44 3.10 1.14 -12.90
C THR A 44 2.78 1.04 -11.41
N LEU A 45 1.69 0.36 -11.05
CA LEU A 45 1.34 0.10 -9.65
C LEU A 45 2.36 -0.80 -8.96
N ILE A 46 2.76 -1.91 -9.59
CA ILE A 46 3.79 -2.82 -9.06
C ILE A 46 5.09 -2.06 -8.83
N LYS A 47 5.49 -1.23 -9.81
CA LYS A 47 6.69 -0.38 -9.68
C LYS A 47 6.56 0.63 -8.54
N TYR A 48 5.40 1.23 -8.35
CA TYR A 48 5.15 2.20 -7.26
C TYR A 48 5.18 1.54 -5.88
N LEU A 49 4.60 0.35 -5.75
CA LEU A 49 4.59 -0.41 -4.51
C LEU A 49 6.00 -0.84 -4.14
N ASN A 50 6.83 -1.20 -5.12
CA ASN A 50 8.24 -1.55 -4.96
C ASN A 50 8.44 -2.58 -3.83
N PHE A 51 7.61 -3.63 -3.82
CA PHE A 51 7.76 -4.71 -2.85
C PHE A 51 9.02 -5.49 -3.15
N ASN A 52 9.85 -5.65 -2.13
CA ASN A 52 11.12 -6.37 -2.19
C ASN A 52 10.97 -7.75 -1.55
N LYS A 53 10.03 -7.91 -0.60
CA LYS A 53 9.83 -9.15 0.15
C LYS A 53 8.91 -10.12 -0.57
N HIS A 54 7.88 -9.63 -1.26
CA HIS A 54 6.78 -10.45 -1.76
C HIS A 54 6.49 -10.19 -3.24
N GLU A 55 6.08 -11.24 -3.96
CA GLU A 55 5.46 -11.09 -5.28
C GLU A 55 4.06 -10.49 -5.13
N ILE A 56 3.62 -9.65 -6.07
CA ILE A 56 2.30 -9.01 -6.04
C ILE A 56 1.41 -9.60 -7.13
N LYS A 57 0.16 -9.93 -6.76
CA LYS A 57 -0.92 -10.27 -7.68
C LYS A 57 -2.16 -9.44 -7.40
N PHE A 58 -2.89 -9.13 -8.45
CA PHE A 58 -4.20 -8.48 -8.39
C PHE A 58 -5.25 -9.42 -8.99
N THR A 59 -6.45 -9.44 -8.43
CA THR A 59 -7.63 -9.97 -9.12
C THR A 59 -8.12 -8.95 -10.15
N GLY A 60 -8.91 -9.42 -11.13
CA GLY A 60 -9.42 -8.54 -12.20
C GLY A 60 -10.20 -7.33 -11.67
N ASN A 61 -11.06 -7.54 -10.67
CA ASN A 61 -11.91 -6.47 -10.14
C ASN A 61 -11.13 -5.47 -9.27
N PHE A 62 -9.99 -5.87 -8.69
CA PHE A 62 -9.20 -5.00 -7.81
C PHE A 62 -8.67 -3.77 -8.53
N PHE A 63 -8.14 -3.96 -9.75
CA PHE A 63 -7.54 -2.86 -10.48
C PHE A 63 -8.58 -1.84 -10.96
N GLU A 64 -9.78 -2.31 -11.33
CA GLU A 64 -10.91 -1.46 -11.67
C GLU A 64 -11.35 -0.62 -10.46
N ASP A 65 -11.54 -1.24 -9.29
CA ASP A 65 -11.88 -0.55 -8.04
C ASP A 65 -10.87 0.54 -7.67
N LEU A 66 -9.58 0.23 -7.84
CA LEU A 66 -8.49 1.14 -7.56
C LEU A 66 -8.53 2.37 -8.49
N LEU A 67 -8.78 2.18 -9.79
CA LEU A 67 -8.92 3.28 -10.74
C LEU A 67 -10.20 4.08 -10.50
N ASP A 68 -11.26 3.42 -10.05
CA ASP A 68 -12.51 4.05 -9.64
C ASP A 68 -12.30 5.04 -8.50
N TRP A 69 -11.57 4.64 -7.46
CA TRP A 69 -11.19 5.53 -6.37
C TRP A 69 -10.37 6.72 -6.88
N LYS A 70 -9.44 6.50 -7.80
CA LYS A 70 -8.64 7.60 -8.39
C LYS A 70 -9.51 8.66 -9.06
N ASN A 71 -10.59 8.25 -9.72
CA ASN A 71 -11.50 9.14 -10.44
C ASN A 71 -12.53 9.82 -9.52
N GLN A 72 -12.98 9.13 -8.47
CA GLN A 72 -14.08 9.58 -7.61
C GLN A 72 -13.58 10.35 -6.38
N ASP A 73 -12.55 9.85 -5.71
CA ASP A 73 -12.00 10.42 -4.49
C ASP A 73 -10.49 10.13 -4.38
N THR A 74 -9.71 11.14 -4.76
CA THR A 74 -8.25 11.07 -4.78
C THR A 74 -7.64 10.88 -3.40
N ASP A 75 -8.32 11.27 -2.31
CA ASP A 75 -7.79 11.12 -0.97
C ASP A 75 -7.98 9.69 -0.47
N THR A 76 -9.13 9.08 -0.76
CA THR A 76 -9.34 7.65 -0.53
C THR A 76 -8.37 6.80 -1.37
N PHE A 77 -8.11 7.20 -2.63
CA PHE A 77 -7.11 6.55 -3.47
C PHE A 77 -5.69 6.59 -2.87
N LYS A 78 -5.22 7.77 -2.43
CA LYS A 78 -3.90 7.89 -1.77
C LYS A 78 -3.82 7.03 -0.53
N LYS A 79 -4.85 7.06 0.31
CA LYS A 79 -4.93 6.23 1.51
C LYS A 79 -4.86 4.74 1.17
N LEU A 80 -5.54 4.31 0.12
CA LEU A 80 -5.47 2.93 -0.36
C LEU A 80 -4.05 2.54 -0.78
N LEU A 81 -3.34 3.40 -1.52
CA LEU A 81 -1.93 3.18 -1.87
C LEU A 81 -1.03 3.03 -0.63
N ASP A 82 -1.25 3.85 0.39
CA ASP A 82 -0.52 3.76 1.66
C ASP A 82 -0.83 2.45 2.41
N LEU A 83 -2.10 2.02 2.43
CA LEU A 83 -2.50 0.74 3.01
C LEU A 83 -1.88 -0.44 2.27
N MET A 84 -1.82 -0.38 0.94
CA MET A 84 -1.16 -1.41 0.14
C MET A 84 0.33 -1.49 0.50
N LYS A 85 1.04 -0.37 0.59
CA LYS A 85 2.44 -0.36 1.05
C LYS A 85 2.61 -0.95 2.44
N ASP A 86 1.72 -0.61 3.36
CA ASP A 86 1.75 -1.15 4.72
C ASP A 86 1.52 -2.68 4.78
N VAL A 87 0.91 -3.31 3.76
CA VAL A 87 0.80 -4.77 3.70
C VAL A 87 2.17 -5.45 3.62
N GLU A 88 3.19 -4.83 3.02
CA GLU A 88 4.54 -5.41 2.94
C GLU A 88 5.22 -5.52 4.31
N GLU A 89 4.93 -4.60 5.23
CA GLU A 89 5.54 -4.56 6.55
C GLU A 89 4.63 -5.18 7.63
N ASN A 90 3.33 -4.95 7.55
CA ASN A 90 2.34 -5.33 8.56
C ASN A 90 1.15 -6.10 7.94
N PRO A 91 1.36 -7.32 7.41
CA PRO A 91 0.34 -8.05 6.62
C PRO A 91 -0.80 -8.67 7.43
N PHE A 92 -0.68 -8.85 8.75
CA PHE A 92 -1.72 -9.58 9.51
C PHE A 92 -2.11 -8.91 10.83
N THR A 93 -1.22 -8.10 11.39
CA THR A 93 -1.41 -7.45 12.69
C THR A 93 -0.71 -6.10 12.72
N GLY A 94 -1.27 -5.13 13.45
CA GLY A 94 -0.69 -3.79 13.54
C GLY A 94 -0.83 -2.99 12.25
N GLY A 95 0.05 -2.00 12.06
CA GLY A 95 0.07 -1.17 10.86
C GLY A 95 -1.14 -0.23 10.71
N LEU A 96 -1.30 0.28 9.49
CA LEU A 96 -2.37 1.19 9.10
C LEU A 96 -3.70 0.47 8.89
N GLY A 97 -4.79 1.22 8.99
CA GLY A 97 -6.12 0.72 8.64
C GLY A 97 -6.71 -0.31 9.60
N LYS A 98 -6.24 -0.45 10.84
CA LYS A 98 -6.79 -1.41 11.82
C LYS A 98 -6.89 -2.82 11.22
N THR A 99 -5.74 -3.42 10.96
CA THR A 99 -5.65 -4.75 10.33
C THR A 99 -6.46 -5.80 11.09
N GLU A 100 -7.32 -6.51 10.38
CA GLU A 100 -8.18 -7.57 10.90
C GLU A 100 -7.97 -8.84 10.07
N SER A 101 -7.53 -9.93 10.72
CA SER A 101 -7.48 -11.26 10.11
C SER A 101 -8.91 -11.84 10.00
N LEU A 102 -9.27 -12.36 8.82
CA LEU A 102 -10.60 -12.91 8.59
C LEU A 102 -10.66 -14.36 9.07
N LYS A 103 -11.41 -14.62 10.15
CA LYS A 103 -11.37 -15.86 10.95
C LYS A 103 -11.60 -17.19 10.19
N TYR A 104 -12.17 -17.15 8.99
CA TYR A 104 -12.52 -18.34 8.21
C TYR A 104 -11.95 -18.31 6.80
N SER A 105 -11.02 -17.39 6.53
CA SER A 105 -10.29 -17.35 5.28
C SER A 105 -8.83 -17.10 5.54
N ASP A 106 -8.02 -17.39 4.53
CA ASP A 106 -6.60 -17.17 4.49
C ASP A 106 -6.26 -15.71 4.13
N ARG A 107 -7.18 -14.79 4.47
CA ARG A 107 -7.21 -13.39 4.08
C ARG A 107 -7.20 -12.46 5.28
N ALA A 108 -6.73 -11.25 5.05
CA ALA A 108 -6.79 -10.14 5.97
C ALA A 108 -7.49 -8.94 5.34
N SER A 109 -7.96 -8.04 6.18
CA SER A 109 -8.57 -6.78 5.77
C SER A 109 -7.89 -5.59 6.44
N LYS A 110 -7.78 -4.49 5.71
CA LYS A 110 -7.44 -3.17 6.25
C LYS A 110 -8.55 -2.17 5.91
N ARG A 111 -8.89 -1.30 6.85
CA ARG A 111 -9.93 -0.28 6.73
C ARG A 111 -9.50 0.89 5.86
N ILE A 112 -10.21 1.08 4.76
CA ILE A 112 -10.08 2.23 3.87
C ILE A 112 -11.00 3.34 4.36
N THR A 113 -12.31 3.11 4.37
CA THR A 113 -13.36 4.06 4.82
C THR A 113 -14.20 3.43 5.94
N HIS A 114 -15.34 4.03 6.30
CA HIS A 114 -16.29 3.36 7.20
C HIS A 114 -16.85 2.08 6.54
N GLY A 115 -17.20 2.14 5.26
CA GLY A 115 -17.82 1.05 4.49
C GLY A 115 -16.85 0.13 3.74
N ASP A 116 -15.68 0.64 3.34
CA ASP A 116 -14.79 -0.07 2.42
C ASP A 116 -13.56 -0.66 3.11
N ARG A 117 -13.10 -1.81 2.60
CA ARG A 117 -11.94 -2.55 3.10
C ARG A 117 -11.03 -2.95 1.94
N LEU A 118 -9.74 -2.88 2.18
CA LEU A 118 -8.71 -3.53 1.37
C LEU A 118 -8.63 -4.99 1.81
N ILE A 119 -8.98 -5.91 0.93
CA ILE A 119 -8.94 -7.35 1.18
C ILE A 119 -7.74 -7.95 0.45
N TYR A 120 -6.92 -8.70 1.18
CA TYR A 120 -5.70 -9.31 0.63
C TYR A 120 -5.37 -10.62 1.34
N SER A 121 -4.43 -11.38 0.77
CA SER A 121 -3.80 -12.55 1.40
C SER A 121 -2.30 -12.51 1.18
N LEU A 122 -1.56 -13.27 1.99
CA LEU A 122 -0.13 -13.50 1.79
C LEU A 122 0.14 -15.00 1.96
N HIS A 123 0.47 -15.68 0.85
CA HIS A 123 0.77 -17.11 0.81
C HIS A 123 1.97 -17.39 -0.06
N ASN A 124 2.86 -18.27 0.40
CA ASN A 124 4.07 -18.65 -0.34
C ASN A 124 4.84 -17.45 -0.88
N ASN A 125 4.94 -16.38 -0.07
CA ASN A 125 5.60 -15.14 -0.43
C ASN A 125 4.93 -14.31 -1.54
N VAL A 126 3.65 -14.56 -1.81
CA VAL A 126 2.83 -13.83 -2.78
C VAL A 126 1.72 -13.09 -2.06
N VAL A 127 1.71 -11.76 -2.16
CA VAL A 127 0.59 -10.92 -1.76
C VAL A 127 -0.43 -10.88 -2.89
N THR A 128 -1.65 -11.32 -2.62
CA THR A 128 -2.76 -11.17 -3.57
C THR A 128 -3.76 -10.16 -3.03
N PHE A 129 -3.99 -9.08 -3.77
CA PHE A 129 -5.03 -8.10 -3.48
C PHE A 129 -6.32 -8.47 -4.23
N PHE A 130 -7.43 -8.57 -3.49
CA PHE A 130 -8.71 -9.06 -4.01
C PHE A 130 -9.70 -7.94 -4.31
N GLU A 131 -9.92 -7.06 -3.35
CA GLU A 131 -10.98 -6.05 -3.39
C GLU A 131 -10.55 -4.82 -2.59
N CYS A 132 -10.97 -3.63 -3.03
CA CYS A 132 -10.76 -2.38 -2.27
C CYS A 132 -11.97 -1.45 -2.27
N LYS A 133 -13.12 -1.92 -2.76
CA LYS A 133 -14.36 -1.19 -2.78
C LYS A 133 -15.49 -2.16 -2.52
N SER A 134 -16.42 -1.80 -1.64
CA SER A 134 -17.56 -2.66 -1.34
C SER A 134 -18.61 -2.49 -2.43
N HIS A 135 -18.77 -3.52 -3.26
CA HIS A 135 -19.86 -3.61 -4.23
C HIS A 135 -21.14 -4.06 -3.52
N TYR A 136 -21.79 -3.14 -2.79
CA TYR A 136 -23.12 -3.42 -2.24
C TYR A 136 -24.14 -3.51 -3.39
N GLY A 137 -24.27 -4.71 -3.95
CA GLY A 137 -25.21 -5.03 -5.02
C GLY A 137 -25.56 -6.52 -5.17
N ASP A 138 -24.80 -7.44 -4.56
CA ASP A 138 -24.99 -8.90 -4.72
C ASP A 138 -25.47 -9.62 -3.45
N HIS A 139 -26.42 -9.03 -2.72
CA HIS A 139 -27.20 -9.73 -1.69
C HIS A 139 -28.69 -9.55 -1.92
#